data_AF-A0A1C4WKN0-F1
#
_entry.id   AF-A0A1C4WKN0-F1
#
_cell.length_a   1.000
_cell.length_b   1.000
_cell.length_c   1.000
_cell.angle_alpha   90.00
_cell.angle_beta   90.00
_cell.angle_gamma   90.00
#
_symmetry.space_group_name_H-M   'P 1'
#
loop_
_entity.id
_entity.type
_entity.pdbx_description
1 polymer ?
#
loop_
_entity_poly.entity_id
_entity_poly.type
_entity_poly.pdbx_seq_one_letter_code
_entity_poly.pdbx_strand_id
1 'polypeptide(L)'
;MSTEFDYFGDPRLGKLLDLVLQLSTELHVDRQRLRALEQLLVRRDVLGPGDLDGFTADADGQAVLDRERDLLLTRLMRILTEQGPAEHPLRDQWEAALSGKSG
;
A
#
# COMPACT_ATOMS: atom_id res chain seq x y z
N MET A 1 -9.61 25.52 -11.00
CA MET A 1 -10.22 24.24 -10.61
C MET A 1 -9.78 23.25 -11.66
N SER A 2 -8.69 22.53 -11.40
CA SER A 2 -8.10 21.62 -12.37
C SER A 2 -9.11 20.53 -12.68
N THR A 3 -9.42 20.38 -13.96
CA THR A 3 -10.27 19.33 -14.50
C THR A 3 -9.66 18.00 -14.08
N GLU A 4 -10.26 17.39 -13.07
CA GLU A 4 -9.96 16.03 -12.67
C GLU A 4 -10.07 15.17 -13.94
N PHE A 5 -8.96 14.59 -14.40
CA PHE A 5 -8.97 13.80 -15.62
C PHE A 5 -9.86 12.58 -15.38
N ASP A 6 -11.10 12.65 -15.87
CA ASP A 6 -12.03 11.54 -15.93
C ASP A 6 -11.55 10.56 -17.01
N TYR A 7 -10.50 9.81 -16.69
CA TYR A 7 -9.84 8.86 -17.59
C TYR A 7 -10.79 7.75 -18.06
N PHE A 8 -11.88 7.49 -17.33
CA PHE A 8 -12.73 6.31 -17.51
C PHE A 8 -14.21 6.62 -17.78
N GLY A 9 -14.66 7.87 -17.67
CA GLY A 9 -16.06 8.25 -17.83
C GLY A 9 -16.98 7.78 -16.71
N ASP A 10 -16.43 7.12 -15.68
CA ASP A 10 -17.13 6.64 -14.49
C ASP A 10 -16.25 6.93 -13.25
N PRO A 11 -16.71 7.80 -12.33
CA PRO A 11 -16.01 8.11 -11.09
C PRO A 11 -15.69 6.87 -10.23
N ARG A 12 -16.47 5.79 -10.35
CA ARG A 12 -16.23 4.52 -9.64
C ARG A 12 -14.98 3.81 -10.15
N LEU A 13 -14.71 3.88 -11.46
CA LEU A 13 -13.50 3.31 -12.06
C LEU A 13 -12.26 4.11 -11.67
N GLY A 14 -12.37 5.45 -11.57
CA GLY A 14 -11.32 6.30 -11.02
C GLY A 14 -10.94 5.87 -9.59
N LYS A 15 -11.94 5.75 -8.70
CA LYS A 15 -11.74 5.27 -7.32
C LYS A 15 -11.10 3.88 -7.24
N LEU A 16 -11.48 2.95 -8.14
CA LEU A 16 -10.89 1.63 -8.18
C LEU A 16 -9.40 1.69 -8.56
N LEU A 17 -9.04 2.50 -9.57
CA LEU A 17 -7.64 2.70 -9.94
C LEU A 17 -6.85 3.31 -8.77
N ASP A 18 -7.39 4.33 -8.11
CA ASP A 18 -6.74 4.97 -6.97
C ASP A 18 -6.52 3.99 -5.81
N LEU A 19 -7.50 3.12 -5.54
CA LEU A 19 -7.37 2.04 -4.55
C LEU A 19 -6.26 1.05 -4.91
N VAL A 20 -6.20 0.62 -6.18
CA VAL A 20 -5.18 -0.31 -6.68
C VAL A 20 -3.78 0.30 -6.59
N LEU A 21 -3.64 1.58 -6.93
CA LEU A 21 -2.37 2.30 -6.83
C LEU A 21 -1.91 2.49 -5.38
N GLN A 22 -2.85 2.82 -4.48
CA GLN A 22 -2.56 2.90 -3.04
C GLN A 22 -2.06 1.56 -2.51
N LEU A 23 -2.78 0.47 -2.81
CA LEU A 23 -2.39 -0.89 -2.40
C LEU A 23 -1.04 -1.31 -2.98
N SER A 24 -0.78 -0.99 -4.25
CA SER A 24 0.49 -1.33 -4.90
C SER A 24 1.68 -0.63 -4.24
N THR A 25 1.51 0.64 -3.87
CA THR A 25 2.54 1.43 -3.19
C THR A 25 2.81 0.91 -1.79
N GLU A 26 1.75 0.67 -1.00
CA GLU A 26 1.89 0.13 0.37
C GLU A 26 2.56 -1.25 0.35
N LEU A 27 2.10 -2.14 -0.53
CA LEU A 27 2.68 -3.48 -0.68
C LEU A 27 4.15 -3.43 -1.10
N HIS A 28 4.53 -2.48 -1.97
CA HIS A 28 5.93 -2.32 -2.37
C HIS A 28 6.80 -1.91 -1.17
N VAL A 29 6.38 -0.89 -0.42
CA VAL A 29 7.12 -0.40 0.75
C VAL A 29 7.24 -1.49 1.82
N ASP A 30 6.16 -2.19 2.12
CA ASP A 30 6.17 -3.25 3.15
C ASP A 30 7.05 -4.43 2.73
N ARG A 31 7.02 -4.84 1.46
CA ARG A 31 7.93 -5.88 0.96
C ARG A 31 9.39 -5.47 1.09
N GLN A 32 9.74 -4.21 0.77
CA GLN A 32 11.10 -3.72 0.91
C GLN A 32 11.55 -3.72 2.38
N ARG A 33 10.71 -3.22 3.28
CA ARG A 33 11.00 -3.20 4.73
C ARG A 33 11.12 -4.60 5.30
N LEU A 34 10.23 -5.52 4.91
CA LEU A 34 10.26 -6.91 5.36
C LEU A 34 11.55 -7.61 4.92
N ARG A 35 11.94 -7.47 3.65
CA ARG A 35 13.19 -8.05 3.14
C ARG A 35 14.42 -7.46 3.83
N ALA A 36 14.43 -6.16 4.09
CA ALA A 36 15.52 -5.53 4.83
C ALA A 36 15.62 -6.06 6.28
N LEU A 37 14.47 -6.20 6.96
CA LEU A 37 14.40 -6.74 8.31
C LEU A 37 14.89 -8.19 8.36
N GLU A 38 14.39 -9.05 7.46
CA GLU A 38 14.81 -10.45 7.33
C GLU A 38 16.33 -10.54 7.12
N GLN A 39 16.87 -9.77 6.17
CA GLN A 39 18.32 -9.75 5.93
C GLN A 39 19.12 -9.30 7.15
N LEU A 40 18.64 -8.32 7.91
CA LEU A 40 19.32 -7.86 9.12
C LEU A 40 19.32 -8.91 10.22
N LEU A 41 18.21 -9.65 10.40
CA LEU A 41 18.09 -10.71 11.40
C LEU A 41 18.94 -11.93 11.03
N VAL A 42 18.95 -12.33 9.76
CA VAL A 42 19.81 -13.41 9.25
C VAL A 42 21.28 -13.05 9.41
N ARG A 43 21.69 -11.82 9.07
CA ARG A 43 23.09 -11.37 9.24
C ARG A 43 23.55 -11.32 10.70
N ARG A 44 22.61 -11.31 11.65
CA ARG A 44 22.89 -11.34 13.08
C ARG A 44 22.70 -12.73 13.69
N ASP A 45 22.52 -13.76 12.85
CA ASP A 45 22.27 -15.15 13.25
C ASP A 45 21.07 -15.32 14.20
N VAL A 46 20.06 -14.43 14.09
CA VAL A 46 18.81 -14.51 14.88
C VAL A 46 17.78 -15.41 14.20
N LEU A 47 17.73 -15.38 12.86
CA LEU A 47 16.87 -16.22 12.03
C LEU A 47 17.73 -16.93 10.98
N GLY A 48 17.35 -18.15 10.59
CA GLY A 48 17.84 -18.80 9.40
C GLY A 48 17.23 -18.18 8.11
N PRO A 49 17.91 -18.27 6.97
CA PRO A 49 17.33 -17.87 5.69
C PRO A 49 16.04 -18.66 5.39
N GLY A 50 14.94 -17.98 5.10
CA GLY A 50 13.66 -18.61 4.77
C GLY A 50 12.81 -19.06 5.98
N ASP A 51 13.30 -18.89 7.21
CA ASP A 51 12.51 -19.23 8.42
C ASP A 51 11.19 -18.47 8.49
N LEU A 52 11.17 -17.25 7.95
CA LEU A 52 9.97 -16.41 7.92
C LEU A 52 8.86 -16.98 7.03
N ASP A 53 9.18 -17.72 5.97
CA ASP A 53 8.19 -18.24 5.01
C ASP A 53 7.30 -19.34 5.63
N GLY A 54 7.81 -20.03 6.66
CA GLY A 54 7.08 -21.05 7.42
C GLY A 54 6.50 -20.53 8.74
N PHE A 55 6.63 -19.23 9.04
CA PHE A 55 6.20 -18.68 10.32
C PHE A 55 4.69 -18.80 10.50
N THR A 56 4.28 -19.31 11.66
CA THR A 56 2.88 -19.35 12.10
C THR A 56 2.79 -18.61 13.43
N ALA A 57 1.94 -17.57 13.46
CA ALA A 57 1.71 -16.81 14.68
C ALA A 57 0.99 -17.66 15.73
N ASP A 58 1.32 -17.45 17.00
CA ASP A 58 0.51 -17.93 18.11
C ASP A 58 -0.77 -17.09 18.25
N ALA A 59 -1.61 -17.41 19.23
CA ALA A 59 -2.91 -16.74 19.40
C ALA A 59 -2.76 -15.22 19.63
N ASP A 60 -1.77 -14.81 20.42
CA ASP A 60 -1.53 -13.40 20.72
C ASP A 60 -0.97 -12.67 19.49
N GLY A 61 -0.03 -13.30 18.77
CA GLY A 61 0.50 -12.79 17.51
C GLY A 61 -0.58 -12.65 16.44
N GLN A 62 -1.48 -13.63 16.31
CA GLN A 62 -2.59 -13.57 15.36
C GLN A 62 -3.54 -12.40 15.69
N ALA A 63 -3.82 -12.14 16.97
CA ALA A 63 -4.64 -11.00 17.38
C ALA A 63 -4.00 -9.63 17.06
N VAL A 64 -2.68 -9.55 16.95
CA VAL A 64 -1.99 -8.36 16.44
C VAL A 64 -2.20 -8.23 14.94
N LEU A 65 -1.96 -9.30 14.17
CA LEU A 65 -2.12 -9.31 12.71
C LEU A 65 -3.56 -8.99 12.27
N ASP A 66 -4.55 -9.52 13.00
CA ASP A 66 -5.97 -9.24 12.72
C ASP A 66 -6.30 -7.76 12.94
N ARG A 67 -5.76 -7.13 13.99
CA ARG A 67 -5.94 -5.69 14.22
C ARG A 67 -5.29 -4.84 13.13
N GLU A 68 -4.09 -5.20 12.69
CA GLU A 68 -3.41 -4.51 11.58
C GLU A 68 -4.20 -4.61 10.28
N ARG A 69 -4.74 -5.80 9.97
CA ARG A 69 -5.64 -6.02 8.83
C ARG A 69 -6.87 -5.10 8.92
N ASP A 70 -7.51 -5.02 10.08
CA ASP A 70 -8.73 -4.22 10.25
C ASP A 70 -8.46 -2.71 10.08
N LEU A 71 -7.29 -2.24 10.54
CA LEU A 71 -6.83 -0.87 10.30
C LEU A 71 -6.59 -0.59 8.81
N LEU A 72 -5.94 -1.51 8.09
CA LEU A 72 -5.76 -1.42 6.65
C LEU A 72 -7.12 -1.34 5.93
N LEU A 73 -8.04 -2.25 6.24
CA LEU A 73 -9.38 -2.26 5.64
C LEU A 73 -10.12 -0.95 5.90
N THR A 74 -10.03 -0.40 7.12
CA THR A 74 -10.62 0.89 7.46
C THR A 74 -10.08 2.02 6.57
N ARG A 75 -8.77 2.03 6.32
CA ARG A 75 -8.12 3.02 5.44
C ARG A 75 -8.57 2.89 3.99
N LEU A 76 -8.70 1.65 3.49
CA LEU A 76 -9.19 1.38 2.13
C LEU A 76 -10.66 1.78 1.97
N MET A 77 -11.50 1.48 2.97
CA MET A 77 -12.91 1.87 2.97
C MET A 77 -13.08 3.38 2.91
N ARG A 78 -12.18 4.16 3.53
CA ARG A 78 -12.20 5.63 3.42
C ARG A 78 -12.09 6.10 1.97
N ILE A 79 -11.21 5.52 1.16
CA ILE A 79 -11.06 5.88 -0.27
C ILE A 79 -12.38 5.65 -1.04
N LEU A 80 -13.09 4.58 -0.68
CA LEU A 80 -14.37 4.26 -1.31
C LEU A 80 -15.50 5.21 -0.86
N THR A 81 -15.58 5.50 0.44
CA THR A 81 -16.69 6.25 1.05
C THR A 81 -16.52 7.76 1.03
N GLU A 82 -15.30 8.27 0.86
CA GLU A 82 -15.02 9.71 0.77
C GLU A 82 -15.74 10.29 -0.47
N GLN A 83 -16.56 11.31 -0.24
CA GLN A 83 -17.27 12.06 -1.28
C GLN A 83 -16.62 13.42 -1.43
N GLY A 84 -16.00 13.65 -2.59
CA GLY A 84 -15.22 14.85 -2.90
C GLY A 84 -14.07 14.49 -3.83
N PRO A 85 -13.44 15.48 -4.50
CA PRO A 85 -12.21 15.22 -5.24
C PRO A 85 -11.20 14.75 -4.21
N ALA A 86 -10.83 13.47 -4.27
CA ALA A 86 -9.85 12.97 -3.34
C ALA A 86 -8.57 13.79 -3.58
N GLU A 87 -8.12 14.52 -2.56
CA GLU A 87 -6.72 14.92 -2.51
C GLU A 87 -5.95 13.60 -2.54
N HIS A 88 -5.51 13.23 -3.74
CA HIS A 88 -4.85 11.97 -4.02
C HIS A 88 -3.35 12.21 -3.78
N PRO A 89 -2.81 11.94 -2.58
CA PRO A 89 -1.39 12.17 -2.30
C PRO A 89 -0.46 11.36 -3.23
N LEU A 90 -1.00 10.36 -3.93
CA LEU A 90 -0.29 9.57 -4.94
C LEU A 90 -0.46 10.06 -6.40
N ARG A 91 -1.51 10.85 -6.74
CA ARG A 91 -1.61 11.43 -8.10
C ARG A 91 -0.54 12.48 -8.32
N ASP A 92 -0.30 13.35 -7.35
CA ASP A 92 0.75 14.37 -7.45
C ASP A 92 2.15 13.74 -7.69
N GLN A 93 2.42 12.60 -7.05
CA GLN A 93 3.68 11.85 -7.22
C GLN A 93 3.78 11.18 -8.60
N TRP A 94 2.68 10.67 -9.13
CA TRP A 94 2.63 10.10 -10.49
C TRP A 94 2.68 11.17 -11.58
N GLU A 95 1.99 12.30 -11.40
CA GLU A 95 2.06 13.47 -12.28
C GLU A 95 3.49 14.02 -12.33
N ALA A 96 4.17 14.10 -11.18
CA ALA A 96 5.59 14.45 -11.13
C ALA A 96 6.47 13.43 -11.87
N ALA A 97 6.19 12.12 -11.73
CA ALA A 97 6.94 11.06 -12.41
C ALA A 97 6.71 11.02 -13.94
N LEU A 98 5.50 11.33 -14.40
CA LEU A 98 5.13 11.38 -15.82
C LEU A 98 5.62 12.67 -16.50
N SER A 99 5.52 13.81 -15.82
CA SER A 99 6.05 15.09 -16.31
C SER A 99 7.58 15.10 -16.38
N GLY A 100 8.26 14.47 -15.42
CA GLY A 100 9.72 14.33 -15.41
C GLY A 100 10.29 13.42 -16.52
N LYS A 101 9.46 12.64 -17.21
CA LYS A 101 9.85 11.77 -18.33
C LYS A 101 9.71 12.42 -19.71
N SER A 102 9.15 13.64 -19.76
CA SER A 102 8.88 14.39 -21.00
C SER A 102 9.86 15.54 -21.25
N GLY A 103 11.01 15.56 -20.57
CA GLY A 103 12.07 16.56 -20.72
C GLY A 103 13.41 15.92 -21.08
#